data_AF-A0A4Y1WRZ3-F1
#
_entry.id   AF-A0A4Y1WRZ3-F1
#
_cell.length_a   1.000
_cell.length_b   1.000
_cell.length_c   1.000
_cell.angle_alpha   90.00
_cell.angle_beta   90.00
_cell.angle_gamma   90.00
#
_symmetry.space_group_name_H-M   'P 1'
#
loop_
_entity.id
_entity.type
_entity.pdbx_description
1 polymer ?
#
loop_
_entity_poly.entity_id
_entity_poly.type
_entity_poly.pdbx_seq_one_letter_code
_entity_poly.pdbx_strand_id
1 'polypeptide(L)'
;MTRIEQIRREARDIQNLLECTTFSDIDSMVGRLDQLGVYYARSGALLSEVVGMRDAAVAKLFHDEKETILSLSPSLANKLIGSASSELNALEKWLDRINAACKHQCDNLRTMISFEKERMRL
;
A
#
# COMPACT_ATOMS: atom_id res chain seq x y z
N MET A 1 19.95 -7.28 -1.38
CA MET A 1 18.65 -6.61 -1.50
C MET A 1 18.18 -6.25 -0.11
N THR A 2 17.96 -4.96 0.17
CA THR A 2 17.49 -4.44 1.47
C THR A 2 16.02 -4.81 1.69
N ARG A 3 15.52 -4.68 2.92
CA ARG A 3 14.09 -4.91 3.21
C ARG A 3 13.19 -3.92 2.48
N ILE A 4 13.59 -2.66 2.38
CA ILE A 4 12.85 -1.63 1.62
C ILE A 4 12.76 -2.00 0.14
N GLU A 5 13.85 -2.51 -0.46
CA GLU A 5 13.83 -2.97 -1.86
C GLU A 5 12.88 -4.17 -2.07
N GLN A 6 12.84 -5.10 -1.11
CA GLN A 6 11.88 -6.21 -1.13
C GLN A 6 10.44 -5.69 -1.09
N ILE A 7 10.13 -4.77 -0.17
CA ILE A 7 8.79 -4.18 -0.04
C ILE A 7 8.40 -3.44 -1.32
N ARG A 8 9.31 -2.66 -1.91
CA ARG A 8 9.07 -1.96 -3.19
C ARG A 8 8.79 -2.93 -4.33
N ARG A 9 9.50 -4.06 -4.38
CA ARG A 9 9.25 -5.12 -5.36
C ARG A 9 7.87 -5.73 -5.16
N GLU A 10 7.54 -6.14 -3.95
CA GLU A 10 6.21 -6.70 -3.64
C GLU A 10 5.08 -5.71 -3.95
N ALA A 11 5.24 -4.43 -3.59
CA ALA A 11 4.28 -3.38 -3.92
C ALA A 11 4.12 -3.21 -5.44
N ARG A 12 5.22 -3.31 -6.21
CA ARG A 12 5.17 -3.27 -7.68
C ARG A 12 4.43 -4.45 -8.26
N ASP A 13 4.67 -5.65 -7.75
CA ASP A 13 4.00 -6.87 -8.21
C ASP A 13 2.48 -6.77 -7.98
N ILE A 14 2.05 -6.23 -6.83
CA ILE A 14 0.63 -5.97 -6.55
C ILE A 14 0.08 -4.86 -7.46
N GLN A 15 0.81 -3.76 -7.65
CA GLN A 15 0.38 -2.68 -8.54
C GLN A 15 0.17 -3.18 -9.98
N ASN A 16 1.11 -3.96 -10.50
CA ASN A 16 1.00 -4.55 -11.84
C ASN A 16 -0.24 -5.43 -11.94
N LEU A 17 -0.54 -6.23 -10.90
CA LEU A 17 -1.77 -7.00 -10.85
C LEU A 17 -2.99 -6.05 -10.95
N LEU A 18 -3.05 -5.02 -10.11
CA LEU A 18 -4.18 -4.09 -10.01
C LEU A 18 -4.45 -3.34 -11.31
N GLU A 19 -3.43 -3.14 -12.14
CA GLU A 19 -3.51 -2.48 -13.45
C GLU A 19 -3.95 -3.42 -14.59
N CYS A 20 -4.08 -4.73 -14.35
CA CYS A 20 -4.65 -5.68 -15.32
C CYS A 20 -6.16 -5.89 -15.09
N THR A 21 -6.98 -5.77 -16.14
CA THR A 21 -8.45 -5.68 -16.04
C THR A 21 -9.25 -6.60 -16.99
N THR A 22 -8.67 -7.69 -17.49
CA THR A 22 -9.40 -8.63 -18.36
C THR A 22 -9.90 -9.86 -17.61
N PHE A 23 -11.19 -10.19 -17.80
CA PHE A 23 -11.83 -11.42 -17.29
C PHE A 23 -12.41 -12.20 -18.48
N SER A 24 -12.18 -13.51 -18.55
CA SER A 24 -12.75 -14.37 -19.59
C SER A 24 -14.09 -15.01 -19.19
N ASP A 25 -14.30 -15.23 -17.88
CA ASP A 25 -15.43 -15.99 -17.33
C ASP A 25 -15.57 -15.75 -15.81
N ILE A 26 -16.64 -16.29 -15.20
CA ILE A 26 -16.87 -16.20 -13.74
C ILE A 26 -15.70 -16.79 -12.95
N ASP A 27 -15.16 -17.94 -13.37
CA ASP A 27 -14.11 -18.64 -12.61
C ASP A 27 -12.84 -17.78 -12.52
N SER A 28 -12.51 -17.08 -13.60
CA SER A 28 -11.42 -16.10 -13.66
C SER A 28 -11.67 -14.91 -12.74
N MET A 29 -12.92 -14.47 -12.60
CA MET A 29 -13.30 -13.41 -11.66
C MET A 29 -13.19 -13.87 -10.20
N VAL A 30 -13.59 -15.11 -9.90
CA VAL A 30 -13.45 -15.71 -8.56
C VAL A 30 -11.97 -15.87 -8.20
N GLY A 31 -11.17 -16.44 -9.10
CA GLY A 31 -9.72 -16.57 -8.88
C GLY A 31 -9.04 -15.21 -8.69
N ARG A 32 -9.49 -14.19 -9.42
CA ARG A 32 -9.03 -12.80 -9.20
C ARG A 32 -9.42 -12.28 -7.82
N LEU A 33 -10.66 -12.53 -7.38
CA LEU A 33 -11.14 -12.10 -6.07
C LEU A 33 -10.30 -12.71 -4.94
N ASP A 34 -9.97 -13.99 -5.04
CA ASP A 34 -9.10 -14.68 -4.06
C ASP A 34 -7.70 -14.07 -4.03
N GLN A 35 -7.11 -13.80 -5.20
CA GLN A 35 -5.79 -13.17 -5.28
C GLN A 35 -5.78 -11.75 -4.69
N LEU A 36 -6.80 -10.96 -4.99
CA LEU A 36 -6.95 -9.62 -4.41
C LEU A 36 -7.15 -9.67 -2.90
N GLY A 37 -7.84 -10.69 -2.37
CA GLY A 37 -7.96 -10.92 -0.93
C GLY A 37 -6.61 -11.11 -0.26
N VAL A 38 -5.74 -11.94 -0.85
CA VAL A 38 -4.35 -12.14 -0.37
C VAL A 38 -3.56 -10.83 -0.42
N TYR A 39 -3.63 -10.09 -1.53
CA TYR A 39 -2.91 -8.83 -1.66
C TYR A 39 -3.48 -7.69 -0.82
N TYR A 40 -4.77 -7.71 -0.50
CA TYR A 40 -5.35 -6.80 0.47
C TYR A 40 -4.73 -7.00 1.86
N ALA A 41 -4.67 -8.25 2.35
CA ALA A 41 -4.00 -8.55 3.61
C ALA A 41 -2.50 -8.24 3.57
N ARG A 42 -1.82 -8.61 2.48
CA ARG A 42 -0.37 -8.41 2.33
C ARG A 42 0.01 -6.94 2.28
N SER A 43 -0.69 -6.12 1.50
CA SER A 43 -0.45 -4.68 1.42
C SER A 43 -0.66 -3.97 2.76
N GLY A 44 -1.64 -4.40 3.55
CA GLY A 44 -1.84 -3.88 4.91
C GLY A 44 -0.68 -4.21 5.86
N ALA A 45 -0.16 -5.44 5.79
CA ALA A 45 1.02 -5.83 6.56
C ALA A 45 2.28 -5.05 6.16
N LEU A 46 2.52 -4.88 4.85
CA LEU A 46 3.63 -4.10 4.33
C LEU A 46 3.51 -2.61 4.72
N LEU A 47 2.30 -2.05 4.70
CA LEU A 47 2.04 -0.69 5.14
C LEU A 47 2.43 -0.50 6.61
N SER A 48 1.99 -1.41 7.48
CA SER A 48 2.34 -1.38 8.91
C SER A 48 3.85 -1.47 9.13
N GLU A 49 4.54 -2.31 8.36
CA GLU A 49 6.00 -2.43 8.44
C GLU A 49 6.71 -1.12 8.04
N VAL A 50 6.29 -0.49 6.95
CA VAL A 50 6.87 0.78 6.48
C VAL A 50 6.60 1.93 7.45
N VAL A 51 5.41 1.98 8.06
CA VAL A 51 5.11 2.94 9.14
C VAL A 51 6.08 2.75 10.30
N GLY A 52 6.32 1.51 10.74
CA GLY A 52 7.31 1.22 11.78
C GLY A 52 8.73 1.65 11.42
N MET A 53 9.16 1.41 10.17
CA MET A 53 10.47 1.87 9.68
C MET A 53 10.58 3.40 9.67
N ARG A 54 9.52 4.09 9.22
CA ARG A 54 9.45 5.56 9.20
C ARG A 54 9.57 6.10 10.61
N ASP A 55 8.79 5.57 11.54
CA ASP A 55 8.75 6.06 12.92
C ASP A 55 10.10 5.85 13.62
N ALA A 56 10.77 4.71 13.37
CA ALA A 56 12.13 4.47 13.85
C ALA A 56 13.15 5.45 13.24
N ALA A 57 13.06 5.73 11.93
CA ALA A 57 13.93 6.69 11.25
C ALA A 57 13.72 8.12 11.77
N VAL A 58 12.47 8.53 12.00
CA VAL A 58 12.12 9.83 12.58
C VAL A 58 12.61 9.92 14.02
N ALA A 59 12.43 8.89 14.85
CA ALA A 59 12.93 8.87 16.23
C ALA A 59 14.46 8.99 16.28
N LYS A 60 15.17 8.29 15.38
CA LYS A 60 16.62 8.41 15.24
C LYS A 60 17.02 9.83 14.83
N LEU A 61 16.34 10.44 13.85
CA LEU A 61 16.59 11.82 13.45
C LEU A 61 16.40 12.80 14.60
N PHE A 62 15.33 12.64 15.40
CA PHE A 62 15.11 13.46 16.59
C PHE A 62 16.23 13.33 17.62
N HIS A 63 16.78 12.13 17.79
CA HIS A 63 17.89 11.88 18.69
C HIS A 63 19.18 12.53 18.17
N ASP A 64 19.51 12.30 16.89
CA ASP A 64 20.78 12.71 16.30
C ASP A 64 20.84 14.22 16.02
N GLU A 65 19.72 14.83 15.63
CA GLU A 65 19.61 16.25 15.23
C GLU A 65 18.82 17.09 16.24
N LYS A 66 18.77 16.67 17.50
CA LYS A 66 17.92 17.27 18.55
C LYS A 66 18.06 18.79 18.64
N GLU A 67 19.28 19.30 18.78
CA GLU A 67 19.55 20.73 18.95
C GLU A 67 19.16 21.53 17.70
N THR A 68 19.49 21.01 16.51
CA THR A 68 19.08 21.58 15.23
C THR A 68 17.56 21.70 15.17
N ILE A 69 16.83 20.63 15.48
CA ILE A 69 15.36 20.60 15.44
C ILE A 69 14.75 21.58 16.45
N LEU A 70 15.28 21.64 17.68
CA LEU A 70 14.80 22.55 18.71
C LEU A 70 15.05 24.04 18.37
N SER A 71 16.06 24.33 17.54
CA SER A 71 16.34 25.70 17.08
C SER A 71 15.40 26.19 15.96
N LEU A 72 14.68 25.27 15.30
CA LEU A 72 13.81 25.60 14.16
C LEU A 72 12.40 25.97 14.61
N SER A 73 11.73 26.79 13.80
CA SER A 73 10.28 26.97 13.97
C SER A 73 9.55 25.63 13.72
N PRO A 74 8.37 25.39 14.33
CA PRO A 74 7.65 24.13 14.16
C PRO A 74 7.39 23.76 12.70
N SER A 75 7.14 24.75 11.83
CA SER A 75 6.94 24.53 10.39
C SER A 75 8.22 24.04 9.70
N LEU A 76 9.37 24.64 10.00
CA LEU A 76 10.66 24.23 9.44
C LEU A 76 11.11 22.87 9.98
N ALA A 77 10.90 22.60 11.27
CA ALA A 77 11.18 21.31 11.89
C ALA A 77 10.38 20.18 11.20
N ASN A 78 9.08 20.38 11.02
CA ASN A 78 8.22 19.41 10.31
C ASN A 78 8.66 19.21 8.86
N LYS A 79 9.08 20.28 8.16
CA LYS A 79 9.59 20.17 6.79
C LYS A 79 10.91 19.40 6.73
N LEU A 80 11.81 19.60 7.69
CA LEU A 80 13.06 18.84 7.81
C LEU A 80 12.78 17.36 8.02
N ILE A 81 11.96 17.01 9.02
CA ILE A 81 11.59 15.63 9.34
C ILE A 81 10.92 14.95 8.14
N GLY A 82 9.96 15.63 7.51
CA GLY A 82 9.26 15.12 6.33
C GLY A 82 10.18 14.90 5.12
N SER A 83 11.18 15.78 4.93
CA SER A 83 12.17 15.64 3.85
C SER A 83 13.14 14.50 4.12
N ALA A 84 13.60 14.36 5.37
CA ALA A 84 14.51 13.30 5.79
C ALA A 84 13.86 11.90 5.73
N SER A 85 12.54 11.82 5.92
CA SER A 85 11.76 10.57 5.81
C SER A 85 11.00 10.43 4.48
N SER A 86 11.34 11.24 3.47
CA SER A 86 10.55 11.38 2.24
C SER A 86 10.32 10.06 1.49
N GLU A 87 11.32 9.19 1.41
CA GLU A 87 11.18 7.89 0.74
C GLU A 87 10.20 6.95 1.44
N LEU A 88 10.26 6.88 2.77
CA LEU A 88 9.36 6.05 3.57
C LEU A 88 7.94 6.61 3.53
N ASN A 89 7.79 7.94 3.58
CA ASN A 89 6.50 8.61 3.40
C ASN A 89 5.87 8.31 2.02
N ALA A 90 6.69 8.28 0.97
CA ALA A 90 6.22 7.96 -0.37
C ALA A 90 5.78 6.49 -0.48
N LEU A 91 6.54 5.58 0.12
CA LEU A 91 6.23 4.15 0.12
C LEU A 91 4.98 3.82 0.94
N GLU A 92 4.82 4.43 2.11
CA GLU A 92 3.62 4.34 2.94
C GLU A 92 2.37 4.75 2.15
N LYS A 93 2.38 5.95 1.55
CA LYS A 93 1.26 6.44 0.74
C LYS A 93 0.94 5.54 -0.45
N TRP A 94 1.95 4.93 -1.04
CA TRP A 94 1.75 4.01 -2.16
C TRP A 94 1.09 2.71 -1.69
N LEU A 95 1.56 2.13 -0.59
CA LEU A 95 0.97 0.93 0.01
C LEU A 95 -0.46 1.14 0.50
N ASP A 96 -0.76 2.31 1.08
CA ASP A 96 -2.12 2.69 1.48
C ASP A 96 -3.08 2.73 0.27
N ARG A 97 -2.63 3.33 -0.85
CA ARG A 97 -3.41 3.34 -2.10
C ARG A 97 -3.57 1.96 -2.72
N ILE A 98 -2.53 1.13 -2.70
CA ILE A 98 -2.61 -0.27 -3.14
C ILE A 98 -3.65 -1.02 -2.30
N ASN A 99 -3.61 -0.86 -0.97
CA ASN A 99 -4.52 -1.52 -0.06
C ASN A 99 -5.98 -1.11 -0.34
N ALA A 100 -6.24 0.19 -0.49
CA ALA A 100 -7.54 0.71 -0.86
C ALA A 100 -8.02 0.16 -2.23
N ALA A 101 -7.13 0.13 -3.23
CA ALA A 101 -7.45 -0.41 -4.54
C ALA A 101 -7.82 -1.90 -4.49
N CYS A 102 -7.08 -2.72 -3.73
CA CYS A 102 -7.42 -4.13 -3.51
C CYS A 102 -8.83 -4.27 -2.92
N LYS A 103 -9.15 -3.48 -1.87
CA LYS A 103 -10.47 -3.48 -1.25
C LYS A 103 -11.58 -3.15 -2.24
N HIS A 104 -11.43 -2.05 -2.98
CA HIS A 104 -12.45 -1.62 -3.93
C HIS A 104 -12.61 -2.59 -5.10
N GLN A 105 -11.52 -3.17 -5.62
CA GLN A 105 -11.62 -4.20 -6.65
C GLN A 105 -12.31 -5.47 -6.14
N CYS A 106 -12.05 -5.90 -4.90
CA CYS A 106 -12.77 -7.01 -4.26
C CYS A 106 -14.28 -6.74 -4.21
N ASP A 107 -14.68 -5.55 -3.74
CA ASP A 107 -16.09 -5.18 -3.62
C ASP A 107 -16.80 -5.14 -5.01
N ASN A 108 -16.11 -4.60 -6.01
CA ASN A 108 -16.59 -4.58 -7.40
C ASN A 108 -16.74 -6.00 -7.96
N LEU A 109 -15.75 -6.87 -7.76
CA LEU A 109 -15.78 -8.25 -8.25
C LEU A 109 -16.93 -9.05 -7.62
N ARG A 110 -17.19 -8.89 -6.32
CA ARG A 110 -18.34 -9.55 -5.67
C ARG A 110 -19.67 -9.16 -6.32
N THR A 111 -19.82 -7.87 -6.66
CA THR A 111 -21.00 -7.36 -7.37
C THR A 111 -21.10 -7.97 -8.78
N MET A 112 -20.01 -7.94 -9.56
CA MET A 112 -20.02 -8.46 -10.92
C MET A 112 -20.24 -9.98 -10.97
N ILE A 113 -19.62 -10.75 -10.07
CA ILE A 113 -19.83 -12.20 -9.94
C ILE A 113 -21.30 -12.49 -9.63
N SER A 114 -21.92 -11.72 -8.74
CA SER A 114 -23.34 -11.91 -8.39
C SER A 114 -24.25 -11.65 -9.58
N PHE A 115 -23.98 -10.58 -10.33
CA PHE A 115 -24.70 -10.27 -11.56
C PHE A 115 -24.56 -11.38 -12.62
N GLU A 116 -23.35 -11.87 -12.84
CA GLU A 116 -23.09 -12.90 -13.85
C GLU A 116 -23.74 -14.25 -13.49
N LYS A 117 -23.72 -14.64 -12.20
CA LYS A 117 -24.44 -15.83 -11.70
C LYS A 117 -25.94 -15.75 -11.96
N GLU A 118 -26.54 -14.57 -11.80
CA GLU A 118 -27.97 -14.39 -12.06
C GLU A 118 -28.27 -14.43 -13.56
N ARG A 119 -27.40 -13.85 -14.39
CA ARG A 119 -27.51 -13.91 -15.85
C ARG A 119 -27.50 -15.35 -16.39
N MET A 120 -26.70 -16.24 -15.81
CA MET A 120 -26.62 -17.65 -16.22
C MET A 120 -27.83 -18.51 -15.79
N ARG A 121 -28.68 -18.01 -14.89
CA ARG A 121 -29.92 -18.69 -14.49
C ARG A 121 -31.09 -18.41 -15.44
N LEU A 122 -30.98 -17.37 -16.26
CA LEU A 122 -31.92 -17.00 -17.33
C LEU A 122 -31.62 -17.80 -18.60
#